data_AF-A0A2S8GM10-F1
#
_entry.id   AF-A0A2S8GM10-F1
#
_cell.length_a   1.000
_cell.length_b   1.000
_cell.length_c   1.000
_cell.angle_alpha   90.00
_cell.angle_beta   90.00
_cell.angle_gamma   90.00
#
_symmetry.space_group_name_H-M   'P 1'
#
loop_
_entity.id
_entity.type
_entity.pdbx_description
1 polymer ?
#
loop_
_entity_poly.entity_id
_entity_poly.type
_entity_poly.pdbx_seq_one_letter_code
_entity_poly.pdbx_strand_id
1 'polypeptide(L)'
;MHKHPPKAPLAFRVGIVGHRPNRLQKADLQKLSEVVGQILGVVRDRVTQVGQANASIYEQADPEMRAISPLAEGSDRLFAREALTLGYKLTAVLPFAKSEFEQDFQPEKALEEDSLQAFRSLLEKADPVFQLDGSRTNEGRAYGVAGRTVLFNSDLLIVIWDGERQNKPGGTEETLADAQQAGIPVIWIHAEAGHAWRLLDPSVAWGELKKEDEPQEGQGDFDELGTRIETVLGLPQIASGKHEAKVDSSHKHLANFYREKNPGWKLSVGWKAFRDILGDFKFPRVTFAVKP
;
A
#
# COMPACT_ATOMS: atom_id res chain seq x y z
N MET A 1 -27.45 11.48 11.91
CA MET A 1 -27.67 10.56 10.76
C MET A 1 -27.16 11.24 9.50
N HIS A 2 -26.19 10.63 8.81
CA HIS A 2 -25.67 11.18 7.54
C HIS A 2 -26.79 11.22 6.50
N LYS A 3 -26.82 12.32 5.71
CA LYS A 3 -27.83 12.49 4.65
C LYS A 3 -27.52 11.67 3.40
N HIS A 4 -26.31 11.13 3.29
CA HIS A 4 -25.78 10.29 2.21
C HIS A 4 -24.99 9.11 2.83
N PRO A 5 -24.65 8.06 2.05
CA PRO A 5 -23.69 7.05 2.49
C PRO A 5 -22.35 7.68 2.93
N PRO A 6 -21.66 7.14 3.94
CA PRO A 6 -20.35 7.64 4.34
C PRO A 6 -19.32 7.34 3.24
N LYS A 7 -18.52 8.34 2.87
CA LYS A 7 -17.41 8.15 1.92
C LYS A 7 -16.21 7.59 2.66
N ALA A 8 -15.44 6.74 2.00
CA ALA A 8 -14.20 6.22 2.56
C ALA A 8 -13.07 7.26 2.45
N PRO A 9 -12.15 7.34 3.42
CA PRO A 9 -10.88 8.02 3.23
C PRO A 9 -10.07 7.27 2.16
N LEU A 10 -9.33 8.02 1.33
CA LEU A 10 -8.38 7.43 0.40
C LEU A 10 -7.18 6.89 1.20
N ALA A 11 -6.66 5.72 0.85
CA ALA A 11 -5.47 5.14 1.46
C ALA A 11 -4.54 4.59 0.38
N PHE A 12 -3.24 4.60 0.65
CA PHE A 12 -2.23 4.04 -0.26
C PHE A 12 -1.04 3.50 0.51
N ARG A 13 -0.57 2.30 0.14
CA ARG A 13 0.43 1.52 0.87
C ARG A 13 1.67 1.32 0.01
N VAL A 14 2.83 1.68 0.54
CA VAL A 14 4.14 1.46 -0.08
C VAL A 14 4.91 0.43 0.74
N GLY A 15 5.33 -0.66 0.11
CA GLY A 15 6.17 -1.68 0.72
C GLY A 15 7.64 -1.54 0.32
N ILE A 16 8.52 -2.12 1.13
CA ILE A 16 9.96 -2.21 0.82
C ILE A 16 10.43 -3.66 0.89
N VAL A 17 11.28 -4.03 -0.07
CA VAL A 17 12.22 -5.15 0.06
C VAL A 17 13.60 -4.63 -0.33
N GLY A 18 14.63 -4.94 0.45
CA GLY A 18 15.96 -4.46 0.14
C GLY A 18 17.09 -5.18 0.85
N HIS A 19 18.29 -4.65 0.65
CA HIS A 19 19.52 -5.24 1.12
C HIS A 19 19.86 -4.85 2.56
N ARG A 20 20.52 -5.78 3.25
CA ARG A 20 21.17 -5.53 4.54
C ARG A 20 22.51 -4.81 4.35
N PRO A 21 23.10 -4.20 5.41
CA PRO A 21 24.31 -3.37 5.27
C PRO A 21 25.50 -4.07 4.61
N ASN A 22 25.65 -5.39 4.79
CA ASN A 22 26.69 -6.19 4.12
C ASN A 22 26.59 -6.18 2.58
N ARG A 23 25.42 -5.84 2.02
CA ARG A 23 25.17 -5.69 0.57
C ARG A 23 24.96 -4.22 0.16
N LEU A 24 25.17 -3.27 1.08
CA LEU A 24 25.11 -1.83 0.85
C LEU A 24 26.46 -1.14 1.07
N GLN A 25 27.57 -1.89 1.11
CA GLN A 25 28.90 -1.35 1.40
C GLN A 25 29.40 -0.32 0.37
N LYS A 26 28.91 -0.43 -0.88
CA LYS A 26 29.20 0.51 -1.97
C LYS A 26 28.10 1.58 -2.15
N ALA A 27 27.08 1.57 -1.30
CA ALA A 27 25.98 2.53 -1.39
C ALA A 27 26.41 3.88 -0.81
N ASP A 28 25.93 4.96 -1.42
CA ASP A 28 25.89 6.27 -0.79
C ASP A 28 24.57 6.36 -0.02
N LEU A 29 24.61 6.03 1.27
CA LEU A 29 23.39 5.96 2.08
C LEU A 29 22.64 7.28 2.17
N GLN A 30 23.33 8.41 2.10
CA GLN A 30 22.68 9.72 2.08
C GLN A 30 21.91 9.91 0.78
N LYS A 31 22.58 9.69 -0.37
CA LYS A 31 21.92 9.80 -1.68
C LYS A 31 20.78 8.78 -1.83
N LEU A 32 20.93 7.57 -1.30
CA LEU A 32 19.85 6.57 -1.28
C LEU A 32 18.64 7.07 -0.47
N SER A 33 18.88 7.68 0.71
CA SER A 33 17.85 8.34 1.51
C SER A 33 17.12 9.42 0.72
N GLU A 34 17.87 10.28 0.03
CA GLU A 34 17.30 11.35 -0.79
C GLU A 34 16.42 10.80 -1.92
N VAL A 35 16.88 9.78 -2.64
CA VAL A 35 16.10 9.14 -3.72
C VAL A 35 14.82 8.50 -3.17
N VAL A 36 14.91 7.74 -2.08
CA VAL A 36 13.74 7.12 -1.44
C VAL A 36 12.75 8.18 -0.95
N GLY A 37 13.24 9.25 -0.32
CA GLY A 37 12.43 10.37 0.14
C GLY A 37 11.73 11.10 -1.00
N GLN A 38 12.41 11.33 -2.12
CA GLN A 38 11.80 11.93 -3.33
C GLN A 38 10.68 11.05 -3.89
N ILE A 39 10.93 9.75 -4.04
CA ILE A 39 9.92 8.79 -4.53
C ILE A 39 8.69 8.80 -3.62
N LEU A 40 8.88 8.68 -2.30
CA LEU A 40 7.78 8.69 -1.33
C LEU A 40 7.04 10.04 -1.31
N GLY A 41 7.74 11.16 -1.50
CA GLY A 41 7.14 12.48 -1.61
C GLY A 41 6.21 12.57 -2.83
N VAL A 42 6.70 12.17 -4.00
CA VAL A 42 5.91 12.14 -5.25
C VAL A 42 4.71 11.22 -5.12
N VAL A 43 4.88 10.04 -4.50
CA VAL A 43 3.76 9.12 -4.26
C VAL A 43 2.68 9.78 -3.42
N ARG A 44 3.02 10.36 -2.27
CA ARG A 44 2.05 11.05 -1.39
C ARG A 44 1.34 12.18 -2.13
N ASP A 45 2.09 13.02 -2.84
CA ASP A 45 1.54 14.20 -3.49
C ASP A 45 0.59 13.81 -4.63
N ARG A 46 0.92 12.78 -5.42
CA ARG A 46 0.03 12.27 -6.47
C ARG A 46 -1.22 11.61 -5.89
N VAL A 47 -1.11 10.78 -4.86
CA VAL A 47 -2.28 10.18 -4.18
C VAL A 47 -3.21 11.27 -3.65
N THR A 48 -2.66 12.34 -3.08
CA THR A 48 -3.42 13.50 -2.60
C THR A 48 -4.18 14.19 -3.74
N GLN A 49 -3.51 14.43 -4.88
CA GLN A 49 -4.15 15.01 -6.07
C GLN A 49 -5.29 14.11 -6.60
N VAL A 50 -5.10 12.79 -6.63
CA VAL A 50 -6.13 11.84 -7.03
C VAL A 50 -7.34 11.90 -6.09
N GLY A 51 -7.12 11.96 -4.77
CA GLY A 51 -8.19 12.12 -3.78
C GLY A 51 -8.99 13.41 -3.98
N GLN A 52 -8.30 14.53 -4.21
CA GLN A 52 -8.92 15.83 -4.47
C GLN A 52 -9.73 15.83 -5.77
N ALA A 53 -9.17 15.28 -6.86
CA ALA A 53 -9.87 15.17 -8.14
C ALA A 53 -11.11 14.25 -8.07
N ASN A 54 -11.13 13.32 -7.11
CA ASN A 54 -12.20 12.34 -6.91
C ASN A 54 -13.07 12.63 -5.68
N ALA A 55 -13.28 13.91 -5.37
CA ALA A 55 -14.09 14.36 -4.23
C ALA A 55 -15.54 13.87 -4.22
N SER A 56 -16.05 13.42 -5.37
CA SER A 56 -17.39 12.82 -5.45
C SER A 56 -17.49 11.44 -4.80
N ILE A 57 -16.36 10.71 -4.68
CA ILE A 57 -16.32 9.32 -4.21
C ILE A 57 -15.48 9.11 -2.94
N TYR A 58 -14.50 9.96 -2.67
CA TYR A 58 -13.69 9.91 -1.44
C TYR A 58 -14.09 11.01 -0.44
N GLU A 59 -13.82 10.74 0.84
CA GLU A 59 -13.86 11.76 1.87
C GLU A 59 -12.88 12.89 1.55
N GLN A 60 -13.23 14.13 1.92
CA GLN A 60 -12.37 15.29 1.73
C GLN A 60 -11.43 15.47 2.93
N ALA A 61 -10.47 14.57 3.01
CA ALA A 61 -9.41 14.54 4.00
C ALA A 61 -8.09 14.13 3.32
N ASP A 62 -6.97 14.36 4.00
CA ASP A 62 -5.68 13.89 3.52
C ASP A 62 -5.66 12.35 3.43
N PRO A 63 -5.07 11.77 2.36
CA PRO A 63 -5.01 10.33 2.23
C PRO A 63 -4.22 9.66 3.36
N GLU A 64 -4.66 8.47 3.76
CA GLU A 64 -3.93 7.64 4.71
C GLU A 64 -2.79 6.92 4.01
N MET A 65 -1.59 7.50 4.11
CA MET A 65 -0.36 6.91 3.58
C MET A 65 0.24 5.91 4.56
N ARG A 66 0.60 4.72 4.08
CA ARG A 66 1.19 3.65 4.89
C ARG A 66 2.49 3.12 4.29
N ALA A 67 3.50 2.95 5.12
CA ALA A 67 4.78 2.35 4.78
C ALA A 67 4.91 0.99 5.46
N ILE A 68 5.21 -0.06 4.69
CA ILE A 68 5.23 -1.45 5.18
C ILE A 68 6.65 -1.98 5.08
N SER A 69 7.24 -2.34 6.21
CA SER A 69 8.65 -2.73 6.29
C SER A 69 8.88 -3.85 7.31
N PRO A 70 9.78 -4.81 7.04
CA PRO A 70 10.23 -5.77 8.04
C PRO A 70 11.12 -5.18 9.14
N LEU A 71 11.65 -3.97 8.94
CA LEU A 71 12.57 -3.26 9.85
C LEU A 71 13.92 -3.95 10.08
N ALA A 72 14.36 -4.81 9.15
CA ALA A 72 15.73 -5.34 9.16
C ALA A 72 16.76 -4.21 9.00
N GLU A 73 18.02 -4.46 9.34
CA GLU A 73 19.10 -3.50 9.10
C GLU A 73 19.22 -3.11 7.63
N GLY A 74 19.70 -1.89 7.34
CA GLY A 74 19.91 -1.39 5.99
C GLY A 74 18.67 -0.74 5.37
N SER A 75 18.31 -1.21 4.18
CA SER A 75 17.26 -0.60 3.33
C SER A 75 15.92 -0.41 4.05
N ASP A 76 15.49 -1.42 4.81
CA ASP A 76 14.18 -1.43 5.48
C ASP A 76 14.04 -0.30 6.51
N ARG A 77 15.10 -0.01 7.27
CA ARG A 77 15.13 1.06 8.27
C ARG A 77 15.31 2.44 7.65
N LEU A 78 16.11 2.55 6.58
CA LEU A 78 16.24 3.79 5.80
C LEU A 78 14.87 4.18 5.24
N PHE A 79 14.19 3.26 4.56
CA PHE A 79 12.83 3.46 4.05
C PHE A 79 11.85 3.86 5.15
N ALA A 80 11.85 3.15 6.29
CA ALA A 80 10.94 3.44 7.40
C ALA A 80 11.17 4.85 7.97
N ARG A 81 12.42 5.29 8.08
CA ARG A 81 12.76 6.66 8.55
C ARG A 81 12.27 7.73 7.58
N GLU A 82 12.54 7.58 6.28
CA GLU A 82 12.08 8.54 5.27
C GLU A 82 10.55 8.63 5.21
N ALA A 83 9.87 7.48 5.27
CA ALA A 83 8.41 7.44 5.29
C ALA A 83 7.82 8.16 6.51
N LEU A 84 8.37 7.93 7.71
CA LEU A 84 7.95 8.62 8.92
C LEU A 84 8.16 10.13 8.83
N THR A 85 9.29 10.58 8.28
CA THR A 85 9.57 12.02 8.05
C THR A 85 8.51 12.67 7.15
N LEU A 86 7.97 11.92 6.18
CA LEU A 86 6.95 12.38 5.24
C LEU A 86 5.50 12.24 5.77
N GLY A 87 5.32 11.73 6.99
CA GLY A 87 4.01 11.58 7.62
C GLY A 87 3.29 10.26 7.32
N TYR A 88 3.98 9.26 6.75
CA TYR A 88 3.40 7.94 6.56
C TYR A 88 3.21 7.24 7.91
N LYS A 89 2.12 6.49 8.05
CA LYS A 89 1.98 5.52 9.14
C LYS A 89 2.85 4.31 8.85
N LEU A 90 3.64 3.87 9.82
CA LEU A 90 4.52 2.71 9.66
C LEU A 90 3.77 1.42 10.05
N THR A 91 3.95 0.35 9.30
CA THR A 91 3.46 -1.00 9.60
C THR A 91 4.63 -1.96 9.55
N ALA A 92 4.83 -2.74 10.61
CA ALA A 92 5.96 -3.66 10.72
C ALA A 92 5.54 -5.09 10.40
N VAL A 93 6.34 -5.81 9.61
CA VAL A 93 6.11 -7.22 9.27
C VAL A 93 7.32 -8.06 9.67
N LEU A 94 7.28 -8.61 10.88
CA LEU A 94 8.40 -9.37 11.42
C LEU A 94 8.33 -10.84 10.98
N PRO A 95 9.43 -11.43 10.47
CA PRO A 95 9.45 -12.83 10.04
C PRO A 95 9.27 -13.84 11.19
N PHE A 96 9.51 -13.41 12.43
CA PHE A 96 9.42 -14.19 13.64
C PHE A 96 8.66 -13.41 14.72
N ALA A 97 8.43 -14.05 15.87
CA ALA A 97 8.11 -13.34 17.11
C ALA A 97 9.16 -12.23 17.39
N LYS A 98 8.72 -11.10 17.95
CA LYS A 98 9.57 -9.92 18.22
C LYS A 98 10.85 -10.31 18.96
N SER A 99 10.74 -11.07 20.05
CA SER A 99 11.89 -11.49 20.87
C SER A 99 12.90 -12.34 20.10
N GLU A 100 12.41 -13.12 19.13
CA GLU A 100 13.26 -13.92 18.26
C GLU A 100 13.95 -13.06 17.21
N PHE A 101 13.23 -12.12 16.59
CA PHE A 101 13.80 -11.23 15.59
C PHE A 101 14.82 -10.24 16.18
N GLU A 102 14.61 -9.78 17.43
CA GLU A 102 15.59 -8.98 18.18
C GLU A 102 16.96 -9.66 18.32
N GLN A 103 17.04 -10.99 18.22
CA GLN A 103 18.31 -11.72 18.26
C GLN A 103 19.22 -11.41 17.06
N ASP A 104 18.68 -10.93 15.95
CA ASP A 104 19.46 -10.55 14.76
C ASP A 104 20.16 -9.20 14.94
N PHE A 105 19.78 -8.43 15.96
CA PHE A 105 20.27 -7.07 16.22
C PHE A 105 21.09 -6.97 17.50
N GLN A 106 21.40 -8.10 18.13
CA GLN A 106 22.30 -8.14 19.28
C GLN A 106 23.73 -7.79 18.83
N PRO A 107 24.58 -7.23 19.72
CA PRO A 107 25.92 -6.76 19.37
C PRO A 107 26.79 -7.80 18.65
N GLU A 108 26.58 -9.10 18.87
CA GLU A 108 27.34 -10.18 18.24
C GLU A 108 26.97 -10.44 16.78
N LYS A 109 25.81 -9.94 16.32
CA LYS A 109 25.26 -10.18 14.96
C LYS A 109 24.91 -8.91 14.20
N ALA A 110 24.74 -7.79 14.90
CA ALA A 110 24.34 -6.52 14.32
C ALA A 110 25.34 -6.04 13.26
N LEU A 111 24.80 -5.49 12.17
CA LEU A 111 25.54 -4.84 11.10
C LEU A 111 25.51 -3.31 11.21
N GLU A 112 24.64 -2.77 12.06
CA GLU A 112 24.55 -1.34 12.39
C GLU A 112 24.91 -1.09 13.86
N GLU A 113 25.46 0.08 14.16
CA GLU A 113 25.63 0.55 15.54
C GLU A 113 24.27 0.74 16.22
N ASP A 114 24.17 0.40 17.51
CA ASP A 114 22.94 0.49 18.30
C ASP A 114 21.71 -0.17 17.66
N SER A 115 21.92 -1.21 16.84
CA SER A 115 20.90 -1.82 15.98
C SER A 115 19.63 -2.27 16.72
N LEU A 116 19.77 -2.89 17.90
CA LEU A 116 18.63 -3.29 18.71
C LEU A 116 17.79 -2.09 19.17
N GLN A 117 18.44 -1.01 19.57
CA GLN A 117 17.77 0.21 19.99
C GLN A 117 17.09 0.89 18.80
N ALA A 118 17.76 0.98 17.66
CA ALA A 118 17.20 1.53 16.42
C ALA A 118 15.95 0.74 15.96
N PHE A 119 16.01 -0.60 16.01
CA PHE A 119 14.87 -1.47 15.73
C PHE A 119 13.70 -1.19 16.68
N ARG A 120 13.95 -1.17 18.00
CA ARG A 120 12.90 -0.92 19.00
C ARG A 120 12.25 0.45 18.83
N SER A 121 13.04 1.50 18.60
CA SER A 121 12.53 2.85 18.39
C SER A 121 11.70 3.00 17.11
N LEU A 122 11.98 2.22 16.06
CA LEU A 122 11.13 2.18 14.87
C LEU A 122 9.87 1.34 15.10
N LEU A 123 10.01 0.20 15.78
CA LEU A 123 8.90 -0.68 16.09
C LEU A 123 7.85 -0.01 16.99
N GLU A 124 8.27 0.84 17.94
CA GLU A 124 7.37 1.64 18.78
C GLU A 124 6.52 2.63 17.98
N LYS A 125 6.97 3.06 16.79
CA LYS A 125 6.23 3.94 15.89
C LYS A 125 5.36 3.18 14.89
N ALA A 126 5.46 1.85 14.84
CA ALA A 126 4.73 1.03 13.90
C ALA A 126 3.36 0.61 14.46
N ASP A 127 2.31 0.80 13.65
CA ASP A 127 0.95 0.36 13.94
C ASP A 127 0.20 -0.01 12.63
N PRO A 128 -0.15 -1.30 12.41
CA PRO A 128 0.07 -2.45 13.29
C PRO A 128 1.47 -3.09 13.16
N VAL A 129 1.76 -4.04 14.07
CA VAL A 129 2.93 -4.93 14.02
C VAL A 129 2.48 -6.37 13.80
N PHE A 130 2.84 -6.95 12.67
CA PHE A 130 2.62 -8.36 12.36
C PHE A 130 3.84 -9.18 12.79
N GLN A 131 3.62 -10.18 13.66
CA GLN A 131 4.63 -11.15 14.06
C GLN A 131 4.26 -12.49 13.42
N LEU A 132 5.04 -12.93 12.44
CA LEU A 132 4.79 -14.18 11.73
C LEU A 132 5.33 -15.38 12.51
N ASP A 133 4.80 -16.56 12.21
CA ASP A 133 5.13 -17.85 12.85
C ASP A 133 6.36 -18.53 12.22
N GLY A 134 7.28 -17.74 11.65
CA GLY A 134 8.50 -18.24 11.05
C GLY A 134 9.35 -19.03 12.05
N SER A 135 10.18 -19.95 11.52
CA SER A 135 11.10 -20.76 12.31
C SER A 135 12.55 -20.52 11.88
N ARG A 136 13.46 -20.42 12.86
CA ARG A 136 14.91 -20.37 12.61
C ARG A 136 15.46 -21.62 11.93
N THR A 137 14.76 -22.75 12.02
CA THR A 137 15.15 -23.98 11.29
C THR A 137 14.99 -23.85 9.77
N ASN A 138 14.21 -22.88 9.30
CA ASN A 138 14.04 -22.56 7.88
C ASN A 138 13.93 -21.04 7.69
N GLU A 139 15.02 -20.34 8.02
CA GLU A 139 15.08 -18.88 7.98
C GLU A 139 14.76 -18.29 6.60
N GLY A 140 15.25 -18.89 5.52
CA GLY A 140 15.03 -18.40 4.16
C GLY A 140 13.53 -18.35 3.81
N ARG A 141 12.78 -19.38 4.20
CA ARG A 141 11.32 -19.38 4.08
C ARG A 141 10.67 -18.32 4.95
N ALA A 142 11.10 -18.16 6.21
CA ALA A 142 10.52 -17.16 7.12
C ALA A 142 10.68 -15.73 6.58
N TYR A 143 11.88 -15.39 6.10
CA TYR A 143 12.13 -14.10 5.44
C TYR A 143 11.34 -13.95 4.14
N GLY A 144 11.27 -15.00 3.31
CA GLY A 144 10.47 -14.97 2.08
C GLY A 144 8.98 -14.76 2.34
N VAL A 145 8.42 -15.36 3.39
CA VAL A 145 7.01 -15.14 3.78
C VAL A 145 6.80 -13.72 4.31
N ALA A 146 7.75 -13.15 5.05
CA ALA A 146 7.69 -11.74 5.46
C ALA A 146 7.71 -10.80 4.25
N GLY A 147 8.64 -11.01 3.31
CA GLY A 147 8.71 -10.23 2.06
C GLY A 147 7.43 -10.30 1.23
N ARG A 148 6.84 -11.50 1.09
CA ARG A 148 5.53 -11.68 0.44
C ARG A 148 4.40 -11.00 1.19
N THR A 149 4.43 -11.02 2.52
CA THR A 149 3.43 -10.34 3.33
C THR A 149 3.52 -8.82 3.13
N VAL A 150 4.74 -8.26 3.02
CA VAL A 150 4.92 -6.86 2.63
C VAL A 150 4.35 -6.61 1.24
N LEU A 151 4.74 -7.41 0.25
CA LEU A 151 4.28 -7.31 -1.13
C LEU A 151 2.74 -7.29 -1.23
N PHE A 152 2.06 -8.33 -0.75
CA PHE A 152 0.60 -8.45 -0.89
C PHE A 152 -0.20 -7.45 -0.05
N ASN A 153 0.47 -6.73 0.86
CA ASN A 153 -0.14 -5.61 1.57
C ASN A 153 0.24 -4.25 0.98
N SER A 154 0.90 -4.20 -0.17
CA SER A 154 1.34 -2.96 -0.83
C SER A 154 0.57 -2.68 -2.11
N ASP A 155 0.35 -1.39 -2.39
CA ASP A 155 -0.17 -0.88 -3.65
C ASP A 155 0.97 -0.49 -4.62
N LEU A 156 2.17 -0.28 -4.07
CA LEU A 156 3.44 -0.05 -4.76
C LEU A 156 4.58 -0.69 -3.96
N LEU A 157 5.48 -1.41 -4.62
CA LEU A 157 6.67 -1.99 -3.98
C LEU A 157 7.94 -1.24 -4.41
N ILE A 158 8.74 -0.83 -3.43
CA ILE A 158 10.12 -0.39 -3.68
C ILE A 158 11.05 -1.58 -3.45
N VAL A 159 11.97 -1.79 -4.38
CA VAL A 159 13.00 -2.82 -4.32
C VAL A 159 14.37 -2.16 -4.40
N ILE A 160 15.17 -2.28 -3.33
CA ILE A 160 16.56 -1.80 -3.32
C ILE A 160 17.47 -3.01 -3.52
N TRP A 161 17.97 -3.18 -4.74
CA TRP A 161 18.68 -4.39 -5.16
C TRP A 161 19.82 -4.06 -6.13
N ASP A 162 20.90 -4.84 -6.07
CA ASP A 162 22.13 -4.70 -6.86
C ASP A 162 22.12 -5.55 -8.14
N GLY A 163 20.98 -6.13 -8.53
CA GLY A 163 20.87 -6.97 -9.74
C GLY A 163 21.52 -8.35 -9.62
N GLU A 164 22.33 -8.58 -8.58
CA GLU A 164 23.02 -9.84 -8.37
C GLU A 164 22.08 -10.92 -7.82
N ARG A 165 21.91 -11.96 -8.63
CA ARG A 165 21.14 -13.16 -8.32
C ARG A 165 21.89 -14.06 -7.35
N GLN A 166 21.19 -14.56 -6.33
CA GLN A 166 21.74 -15.56 -5.41
C GLN A 166 21.03 -16.92 -5.50
N ASN A 167 19.95 -17.04 -6.28
CA ASN A 167 19.15 -18.27 -6.41
C ASN A 167 18.77 -18.91 -5.06
N LYS A 168 18.56 -18.07 -4.03
CA LYS A 168 18.14 -18.51 -2.70
C LYS A 168 16.61 -18.51 -2.63
N PRO A 169 15.99 -19.55 -2.04
CA PRO A 169 14.55 -19.53 -1.75
C PRO A 169 14.16 -18.30 -0.92
N GLY A 170 13.10 -17.59 -1.31
CA GLY A 170 12.64 -16.38 -0.64
C GLY A 170 13.47 -15.13 -0.96
N GLY A 171 14.31 -15.17 -2.01
CA GLY A 171 15.10 -14.02 -2.46
C GLY A 171 14.29 -12.96 -3.22
N THR A 172 14.95 -11.86 -3.57
CA THR A 172 14.35 -10.74 -4.32
C THR A 172 13.77 -11.17 -5.66
N GLU A 173 14.39 -12.13 -6.36
CA GLU A 173 13.93 -12.63 -7.67
C GLU A 173 12.52 -13.24 -7.59
N GLU A 174 12.26 -14.07 -6.57
CA GLU A 174 10.96 -14.69 -6.35
C GLU A 174 9.91 -13.63 -5.98
N THR A 175 10.31 -12.62 -5.20
CA THR A 175 9.46 -11.48 -4.86
C THR A 175 9.07 -10.65 -6.09
N LEU A 176 10.00 -10.43 -7.01
CA LEU A 176 9.73 -9.71 -8.26
C LEU A 176 8.76 -10.49 -9.16
N ALA A 177 8.95 -11.81 -9.29
CA ALA A 177 8.01 -12.66 -10.03
C ALA A 177 6.60 -12.63 -9.41
N ASP A 178 6.50 -12.75 -8.08
CA ASP A 178 5.23 -12.66 -7.36
C ASP A 178 4.56 -11.29 -7.54
N ALA A 179 5.34 -10.19 -7.52
CA ALA A 179 4.83 -8.84 -7.69
C ALA A 179 4.23 -8.63 -9.09
N GLN A 180 4.92 -9.13 -10.12
CA GLN A 180 4.42 -9.08 -11.49
C GLN A 180 3.12 -9.87 -11.63
N GLN A 181 3.06 -11.09 -11.08
CA GLN A 181 1.86 -11.92 -11.12
C GLN A 181 0.67 -11.26 -10.39
N ALA A 182 0.95 -10.55 -9.30
CA ALA A 182 -0.06 -9.81 -8.54
C ALA A 182 -0.48 -8.49 -9.21
N GLY A 183 0.22 -8.05 -10.27
CA GLY A 183 -0.02 -6.76 -10.91
C GLY A 183 0.38 -5.56 -10.02
N ILE A 184 1.26 -5.77 -9.04
CA ILE A 184 1.72 -4.72 -8.13
C ILE A 184 2.92 -4.02 -8.80
N PRO A 185 2.87 -2.70 -9.04
CA PRO A 185 3.98 -1.98 -9.63
C PRO A 185 5.20 -2.03 -8.72
N VAL A 186 6.38 -2.15 -9.33
CA VAL A 186 7.66 -2.21 -8.65
C VAL A 186 8.55 -1.08 -9.12
N ILE A 187 9.13 -0.34 -8.17
CA ILE A 187 10.26 0.55 -8.41
C ILE A 187 11.53 -0.19 -8.03
N TRP A 188 12.45 -0.34 -8.97
CA TRP A 188 13.78 -0.87 -8.68
C TRP A 188 14.76 0.29 -8.53
N ILE A 189 15.33 0.44 -7.34
CA ILE A 189 16.45 1.34 -7.04
C ILE A 189 17.73 0.50 -6.98
N HIS A 190 18.75 0.89 -7.75
CA HIS A 190 20.02 0.21 -7.74
C HIS A 190 20.75 0.44 -6.40
N ALA A 191 21.25 -0.64 -5.78
CA ALA A 191 21.85 -0.58 -4.46
C ALA A 191 23.30 -0.03 -4.44
N GLU A 192 24.00 -0.02 -5.58
CA GLU A 192 25.32 0.61 -5.68
C GLU A 192 25.23 2.14 -5.82
N ALA A 193 26.38 2.82 -5.64
CA ALA A 193 26.53 4.25 -5.79
C ALA A 193 25.88 4.78 -7.07
N GLY A 194 25.19 5.92 -6.95
CA GLY A 194 24.41 6.52 -8.04
C GLY A 194 22.92 6.42 -7.79
N HIS A 195 22.45 5.29 -7.25
CA HIS A 195 21.05 5.03 -6.89
C HIS A 195 20.07 5.39 -8.01
N ALA A 196 20.46 5.08 -9.25
CA ALA A 196 19.55 5.11 -10.38
C ALA A 196 18.35 4.22 -10.08
N TRP A 197 17.18 4.64 -10.55
CA TRP A 197 15.95 3.89 -10.33
C TRP A 197 15.10 3.89 -11.58
N ARG A 198 14.20 2.91 -11.69
CA ARG A 198 13.20 2.84 -12.75
C ARG A 198 11.94 2.16 -12.25
N LEU A 199 10.82 2.48 -12.89
CA LEU A 199 9.62 1.68 -12.77
C LEU A 199 9.75 0.43 -13.65
N LEU A 200 9.38 -0.74 -13.13
CA LEU A 200 9.42 -1.97 -13.90
C LEU A 200 8.20 -2.09 -14.81
N ASP A 201 8.43 -2.45 -16.07
CA ASP A 201 7.37 -2.69 -17.05
C ASP A 201 6.75 -4.07 -16.81
N PRO A 202 5.45 -4.17 -16.47
CA PRO A 202 4.79 -5.44 -16.19
C PRO A 202 4.73 -6.40 -17.39
N SER A 203 5.00 -5.91 -18.61
CA SER A 203 5.09 -6.75 -19.82
C SER A 203 6.37 -7.58 -19.90
N VAL A 204 7.40 -7.24 -19.11
CA VAL A 204 8.69 -7.93 -19.06
C VAL A 204 8.69 -8.91 -17.89
N ALA A 205 9.18 -10.14 -18.08
CA ALA A 205 9.30 -11.12 -16.99
C ALA A 205 10.36 -10.71 -15.97
N TRP A 206 9.95 -10.25 -14.78
CA TRP A 206 10.88 -9.69 -13.79
C TRP A 206 11.76 -10.74 -13.11
N GLY A 207 11.30 -12.00 -13.08
CA GLY A 207 12.11 -13.15 -12.66
C GLY A 207 13.28 -13.44 -13.60
N GLU A 208 13.33 -12.84 -14.79
CA GLU A 208 14.33 -13.08 -15.84
C GLU A 208 15.18 -11.83 -16.16
N LEU A 209 15.07 -10.75 -15.36
CA LEU A 209 15.87 -9.53 -15.53
C LEU A 209 17.37 -9.84 -15.56
N LYS A 210 18.05 -9.23 -16.52
CA LYS A 210 19.48 -9.34 -16.75
C LYS A 210 20.18 -8.05 -16.33
N LYS A 211 21.50 -8.07 -16.42
CA LYS A 211 22.35 -6.91 -16.11
C LYS A 211 21.99 -5.69 -16.98
N GLU A 212 21.57 -5.92 -18.22
CA GLU A 212 21.17 -4.84 -19.13
C GLU A 212 19.86 -4.17 -18.72
N ASP A 213 19.06 -4.81 -17.86
CA ASP A 213 17.81 -4.28 -17.34
C ASP A 213 18.01 -3.43 -16.06
N GLU A 214 19.23 -3.41 -15.50
CA GLU A 214 19.58 -2.63 -14.32
C GLU A 214 19.28 -1.13 -14.53
N PRO A 215 18.76 -0.44 -13.49
CA PRO A 215 18.46 0.97 -13.60
C PRO A 215 19.68 1.79 -14.02
N GLN A 216 19.53 2.59 -15.08
CA GLN A 216 20.56 3.51 -15.57
C GLN A 216 20.25 4.96 -15.13
N GLU A 217 21.28 5.80 -15.01
CA GLU A 217 21.08 7.21 -14.66
C GLU A 217 20.10 7.88 -15.62
N GLY A 218 19.14 8.63 -15.05
CA GLY A 218 18.11 9.35 -15.81
C GLY A 218 16.91 8.52 -16.26
N GLN A 219 16.85 7.21 -15.97
CA GLN A 219 15.65 6.39 -16.25
C GLN A 219 14.50 6.59 -15.26
N GLY A 220 14.77 7.19 -14.10
CA GLY A 220 13.75 7.48 -13.11
C GLY A 220 12.84 8.61 -13.59
N ASP A 221 11.57 8.29 -13.83
CA ASP A 221 10.57 9.23 -14.32
C ASP A 221 9.44 9.39 -13.29
N PHE A 222 9.37 10.58 -12.67
CA PHE A 222 8.35 10.91 -11.69
C PHE A 222 6.96 11.14 -12.31
N ASP A 223 6.87 11.51 -13.58
CA ASP A 223 5.61 11.65 -14.30
C ASP A 223 5.03 10.28 -14.66
N GLU A 224 5.89 9.34 -15.09
CA GLU A 224 5.52 7.94 -15.29
C GLU A 224 5.04 7.31 -13.98
N LEU A 225 5.78 7.50 -12.89
CA LEU A 225 5.37 7.05 -11.56
C LEU A 225 4.00 7.61 -11.18
N GLY A 226 3.79 8.90 -11.41
CA GLY A 226 2.50 9.55 -11.18
C GLY A 226 1.35 8.89 -11.94
N THR A 227 1.55 8.64 -13.24
CA THR A 227 0.58 7.95 -14.11
C THR A 227 0.29 6.53 -13.62
N ARG A 228 1.31 5.82 -13.13
CA ARG A 228 1.15 4.48 -12.57
C ARG A 228 0.29 4.50 -11.31
N ILE A 229 0.51 5.46 -10.40
CA ILE A 229 -0.29 5.63 -9.18
C ILE A 229 -1.76 5.89 -9.53
N GLU A 230 -2.02 6.75 -10.51
CA GLU A 230 -3.38 7.01 -10.99
C GLU A 230 -4.05 5.74 -11.54
N THR A 231 -3.27 4.90 -12.22
CA THR A 231 -3.76 3.61 -12.72
C THR A 231 -4.11 2.65 -11.59
N VAL A 232 -3.27 2.55 -10.55
CA VAL A 232 -3.52 1.70 -9.36
C VAL A 232 -4.76 2.15 -8.59
N LEU A 233 -4.95 3.47 -8.44
CA LEU A 233 -6.12 4.05 -7.77
C LEU A 233 -7.37 4.11 -8.66
N GLY A 234 -7.23 3.80 -9.95
CA GLY A 234 -8.32 3.82 -10.91
C GLY A 234 -9.40 2.80 -10.56
N LEU A 235 -10.67 3.22 -10.60
CA LEU A 235 -11.78 2.28 -10.43
C LEU A 235 -11.78 1.25 -11.58
N PRO A 236 -12.11 -0.04 -11.29
CA PRO A 236 -12.18 -1.07 -12.31
C PRO A 236 -13.20 -0.68 -13.38
N GLN A 237 -12.82 -0.85 -14.65
CA GLN A 237 -13.73 -0.60 -15.77
C GLN A 237 -14.73 -1.75 -15.87
N ILE A 238 -16.02 -1.46 -15.74
CA ILE A 238 -17.09 -2.45 -15.96
C ILE A 238 -17.26 -2.60 -17.46
N ALA A 239 -16.89 -3.75 -18.01
CA ALA A 239 -17.08 -4.04 -19.43
C ALA A 239 -18.57 -3.93 -19.79
N SER A 240 -18.89 -3.14 -20.82
CA SER A 240 -20.24 -3.08 -21.38
C SER A 240 -20.57 -4.44 -22.00
N GLY A 241 -21.54 -5.17 -21.44
CA GLY A 241 -22.01 -6.42 -22.02
C GLY A 241 -22.66 -6.23 -23.41
N LYS A 242 -22.88 -7.34 -24.12
CA LYS A 242 -23.45 -7.39 -25.49
C LYS A 242 -24.83 -6.74 -25.69
N HIS A 243 -25.47 -6.26 -24.63
CA HIS A 243 -26.66 -5.43 -24.70
C HIS A 243 -26.25 -3.98 -24.39
N GLU A 244 -25.98 -3.21 -25.45
CA GLU A 244 -25.60 -1.79 -25.43
C GLU A 244 -26.71 -0.88 -24.87
N ALA A 245 -26.97 -0.95 -23.58
CA ALA A 245 -27.24 0.29 -22.86
C ALA A 245 -25.88 0.91 -22.56
N LYS A 246 -25.71 2.22 -22.81
CA LYS A 246 -24.51 2.97 -22.39
C LYS A 246 -24.27 2.69 -20.90
N VAL A 247 -23.36 1.77 -20.59
CA VAL A 247 -23.00 1.47 -19.21
C VAL A 247 -22.23 2.70 -18.73
N ASP A 248 -22.83 3.44 -17.79
CA ASP A 248 -22.18 4.58 -17.16
C ASP A 248 -20.86 4.12 -16.53
N SER A 249 -19.83 4.97 -16.59
CA SER A 249 -18.52 4.64 -16.02
C SER A 249 -18.65 4.30 -14.53
N SER A 250 -17.77 3.43 -14.02
CA SER A 250 -17.76 3.02 -12.60
C SER A 250 -17.74 4.23 -11.65
N HIS A 251 -17.04 5.30 -12.04
CA HIS A 251 -17.03 6.58 -11.34
C HIS A 251 -18.42 7.22 -11.24
N LYS A 252 -19.23 7.16 -12.31
CA LYS A 252 -20.58 7.73 -12.30
C LYS A 252 -21.55 6.90 -11.46
N HIS A 253 -21.47 5.57 -11.49
CA HIS A 253 -22.26 4.73 -10.58
C HIS A 253 -21.94 5.00 -9.11
N LEU A 254 -20.65 5.06 -8.76
CA LEU A 254 -20.22 5.32 -7.39
C LEU A 254 -20.59 6.75 -6.94
N ALA A 255 -20.41 7.74 -7.82
CA ALA A 255 -20.83 9.11 -7.54
C ALA A 255 -22.36 9.27 -7.43
N ASN A 256 -23.15 8.42 -8.11
CA ASN A 256 -24.60 8.40 -7.95
C ASN A 256 -24.99 7.80 -6.59
N PHE A 257 -24.37 6.67 -6.21
CA PHE A 257 -24.57 6.07 -4.88
C PHE A 257 -24.29 7.05 -3.75
N TYR A 258 -23.14 7.77 -3.80
CA TYR A 258 -22.83 8.78 -2.78
C TYR A 258 -23.68 10.06 -2.87
N ARG A 259 -24.41 10.27 -3.97
CA ARG A 259 -25.40 11.35 -4.09
C ARG A 259 -26.78 10.96 -3.55
N GLU A 260 -27.04 9.67 -3.30
CA GLU A 260 -28.30 9.22 -2.74
C GLU A 260 -28.56 9.91 -1.41
N LYS A 261 -29.77 10.45 -1.27
CA LYS A 261 -30.24 11.03 -0.01
C LYS A 261 -31.27 10.13 0.59
N ASN A 262 -31.15 9.85 1.89
CA ASN A 262 -32.21 9.17 2.60
C ASN A 262 -33.48 10.03 2.52
N PRO A 263 -34.56 9.56 1.86
CA PRO A 263 -35.75 10.37 1.72
C PRO A 263 -36.28 10.72 3.11
N GLY A 264 -36.45 12.01 3.38
CA GLY A 264 -36.99 12.49 4.66
C GLY A 264 -38.39 11.94 4.96
N TRP A 265 -39.08 11.46 3.92
CA TRP A 265 -40.34 10.74 4.04
C TRP A 265 -40.10 9.24 3.95
N LYS A 266 -40.35 8.53 5.05
CA LYS A 266 -40.39 7.07 5.03
C LYS A 266 -41.66 6.62 4.29
N LEU A 267 -41.51 6.06 3.09
CA LEU A 267 -42.60 5.43 2.31
C LEU A 267 -43.39 4.42 3.16
N SER A 268 -42.78 3.81 4.17
CA SER A 268 -43.46 2.94 5.13
C SER A 268 -44.56 3.64 5.95
N VAL A 269 -44.44 4.95 6.21
CA VAL A 269 -45.48 5.74 6.90
C VAL A 269 -46.66 5.99 5.95
N GLY A 270 -46.38 6.35 4.69
CA GLY A 270 -47.41 6.51 3.66
C GLY A 270 -48.10 5.18 3.32
N TRP A 271 -47.34 4.09 3.20
CA TRP A 271 -47.85 2.75 2.97
C TRP A 271 -48.68 2.23 4.15
N LYS A 272 -48.23 2.48 5.38
CA LYS A 272 -49.01 2.14 6.58
C LYS A 272 -50.34 2.91 6.62
N ALA A 273 -50.33 4.22 6.34
CA ALA A 273 -51.55 5.00 6.24
C ALA A 273 -52.48 4.50 5.11
N PHE A 274 -51.94 4.21 3.93
CA PHE A 274 -52.68 3.62 2.81
C PHE A 274 -53.30 2.28 3.20
N ARG A 275 -52.51 1.36 3.77
CA ARG A 275 -52.96 0.04 4.23
C ARG A 275 -54.04 0.15 5.31
N ASP A 276 -53.84 0.99 6.32
CA ASP A 276 -54.77 1.11 7.45
C ASP A 276 -56.10 1.74 7.00
N ILE A 277 -56.08 2.67 6.04
CA ILE A 277 -57.29 3.34 5.49
C ILE A 277 -58.04 2.44 4.49
N LEU A 278 -57.33 1.85 3.52
CA LEU A 278 -57.97 1.12 2.40
C LEU A 278 -58.09 -0.39 2.65
N GLY A 279 -57.23 -0.96 3.48
CA GLY A 279 -57.30 -2.38 3.86
C GLY A 279 -58.19 -2.62 5.07
N ASP A 280 -58.05 -1.79 6.11
CA ASP A 280 -58.67 -2.05 7.42
C ASP A 280 -59.78 -1.06 7.82
N PHE A 281 -60.07 -0.03 7.00
CA PHE A 281 -61.02 1.06 7.32
C PHE A 281 -60.79 1.71 8.70
N LYS A 282 -59.53 1.77 9.16
CA LYS A 282 -59.14 2.36 10.44
C LYS A 282 -58.32 3.63 10.23
N PHE A 283 -58.52 4.63 11.10
CA PHE A 283 -57.68 5.83 11.09
C PHE A 283 -56.25 5.48 11.57
N PRO A 284 -55.20 5.84 10.81
CA PRO A 284 -53.83 5.48 11.16
C PRO A 284 -53.36 6.23 12.41
N ARG A 285 -52.99 5.50 13.47
CA ARG A 285 -52.24 6.05 14.61
C ARG A 285 -50.77 6.15 14.23
N VAL A 286 -50.31 7.35 13.91
CA VAL A 286 -48.90 7.65 13.66
C VAL A 286 -48.22 7.98 15.00
N THR A 287 -47.41 7.05 15.51
CA THR A 287 -46.58 7.28 16.70
C THR A 287 -45.19 7.70 16.24
N PHE A 288 -44.83 8.97 16.48
CA PHE A 288 -43.53 9.55 16.11
C PHE A 288 -42.44 9.29 17.16
N ALA A 289 -42.37 8.07 17.72
CA ALA A 289 -41.37 7.74 18.71
C ALA A 289 -40.77 6.36 18.42
N VAL A 290 -39.52 6.37 17.96
CA VAL A 290 -38.58 5.31 18.30
C VAL A 290 -37.92 5.81 19.58
N LYS A 291 -38.26 5.21 20.72
CA LYS A 291 -37.48 5.43 21.95
C LYS A 291 -36.10 4.80 21.75
N PRO A 292 -35.02 5.47 22.22
CA PRO A 292 -33.67 4.91 22.19
C PRO A 292 -33.57 3.61 23.00
#